data_AF-A0A0S8KGB0-F1
#
_entry.id   AF-A0A0S8KGB0-F1
#
_cell.length_a   1.000
_cell.length_b   1.000
_cell.length_c   1.000
_cell.angle_alpha   90.00
_cell.angle_beta   90.00
_cell.angle_gamma   90.00
#
_symmetry.space_group_name_H-M   'P 1'
#
loop_
_entity.id
_entity.type
_entity.pdbx_description
1 polymer ?
#
loop_
_entity_poly.entity_id
_entity_poly.type
_entity_poly.pdbx_seq_one_letter_code
_entity_poly.pdbx_strand_id
1 'polypeptide(L)'
;KSYMEGFDFIRLKPSRHLVRLAPGTVPQVLANEGKEYAVYLHGGSQCNLQLYLPPGKYEATWLNPVSCGTEKSEVFDHEGEVKTLSSPEYDGDIALKIVRADGK
;
A
#
# COMPACT_ATOMS: atom_id res chain seq x y z
N LYS A 1 35.75 5.19 11.08
CA LYS A 1 34.95 4.17 11.80
C LYS A 1 33.73 4.90 12.38
N SER A 2 32.47 4.69 12.04
CA SER A 2 31.75 3.99 10.96
C SER A 2 30.44 4.77 10.86
N TYR A 3 30.12 5.35 9.69
CA TYR A 3 28.97 6.25 9.48
C TYR A 3 27.95 5.63 8.50
N MET A 4 27.86 4.30 8.46
CA MET A 4 27.09 3.58 7.43
C MET A 4 26.28 2.41 8.03
N GLU A 5 25.54 2.64 9.12
CA GLU A 5 24.55 1.66 9.59
C GLU A 5 23.27 2.39 9.98
N GLY A 6 22.27 2.31 9.11
CA GLY A 6 20.98 2.99 9.26
C GLY A 6 20.15 3.09 7.99
N PHE A 7 20.60 2.49 6.88
CA PHE A 7 19.79 2.39 5.65
C PHE A 7 18.91 1.14 5.70
N ASP A 8 17.76 1.25 6.36
CA ASP A 8 16.65 0.29 6.23
C ASP A 8 15.79 0.54 4.97
N PHE A 9 16.31 1.27 3.98
CA PHE A 9 15.62 1.61 2.72
C PHE A 9 15.53 0.44 1.70
N ILE A 10 16.24 -0.68 1.91
CA ILE A 10 16.38 -1.77 0.91
C ILE A 10 15.34 -2.92 1.07
N ARG A 11 14.44 -2.86 2.06
CA ARG A 11 13.58 -4.02 2.36
C ARG A 11 12.35 -4.16 1.47
N LEU A 12 11.89 -3.07 0.85
CA LEU A 12 10.75 -3.08 -0.06
C LEU A 12 11.13 -3.80 -1.37
N LYS A 13 10.48 -4.94 -1.62
CA LYS A 13 10.70 -5.73 -2.84
C LYS A 13 9.46 -5.67 -3.74
N PRO A 14 9.61 -5.79 -5.07
CA PRO A 14 8.49 -6.02 -5.96
C PRO A 14 7.67 -7.22 -5.49
N SER A 15 6.42 -6.99 -5.10
CA SER A 15 5.53 -8.00 -4.49
C SER A 15 4.18 -8.04 -5.21
N ARG A 16 4.22 -8.18 -6.54
CA ARG A 16 3.00 -8.27 -7.38
C ARG A 16 2.10 -9.45 -7.02
N HIS A 17 2.65 -10.52 -6.44
CA HIS A 17 1.89 -11.69 -5.98
C HIS A 17 0.88 -11.36 -4.88
N LEU A 18 1.04 -10.23 -4.18
CA LEU A 18 0.09 -9.78 -3.17
C LEU A 18 -1.18 -9.20 -3.80
N VAL A 19 -1.17 -8.83 -5.08
CA VAL A 19 -2.37 -8.29 -5.74
C VAL A 19 -3.26 -9.44 -6.19
N ARG A 20 -4.45 -9.55 -5.60
CA ARG A 20 -5.48 -10.47 -6.08
C ARG A 20 -6.28 -9.86 -7.23
N LEU A 21 -6.66 -8.58 -7.11
CA LEU A 21 -7.51 -7.90 -8.09
C LEU A 21 -7.28 -6.38 -8.03
N ALA A 22 -7.15 -5.73 -9.19
CA ALA A 22 -7.00 -4.28 -9.32
C ALA A 22 -7.69 -3.82 -10.63
N PRO A 23 -9.03 -3.81 -10.68
CA PRO A 23 -9.76 -3.66 -11.93
C PRO A 23 -9.55 -2.29 -12.56
N GLY A 24 -9.32 -2.24 -13.88
CA GLY A 24 -9.18 -0.99 -14.63
C GLY A 24 -7.87 -0.23 -14.37
N THR A 25 -6.93 -0.82 -13.64
CA THR A 25 -5.66 -0.19 -13.27
C THR A 25 -4.48 -1.11 -13.53
N VAL A 26 -3.28 -0.55 -13.61
CA VAL A 26 -2.01 -1.29 -13.62
C VAL A 26 -1.33 -1.11 -12.26
N PRO A 27 -1.37 -2.12 -11.38
CA PRO A 27 -0.78 -2.01 -10.05
C PRO A 27 0.74 -2.26 -10.08
N GLN A 28 1.46 -1.42 -9.35
CA GLN A 28 2.85 -1.64 -8.97
C GLN A 28 2.92 -1.73 -7.45
N VAL A 29 3.46 -2.83 -6.93
CA VAL A 29 3.49 -3.09 -5.48
C VAL A 29 4.91 -3.34 -5.04
N LEU A 30 5.31 -2.61 -4.00
CA LEU A 30 6.51 -2.85 -3.23
C LEU A 30 6.10 -3.19 -1.80
N ALA A 31 6.63 -4.28 -1.24
CA ALA A 31 6.26 -4.68 0.11
C ALA A 31 7.45 -5.19 0.92
N ASN A 32 7.34 -4.97 2.22
CA ASN A 32 8.05 -5.67 3.28
C ASN A 32 6.93 -6.40 4.05
N GLU A 33 6.64 -7.62 3.60
CA GLU A 33 5.46 -8.38 4.02
C GLU A 33 5.36 -8.48 5.54
N GLY A 34 4.18 -8.19 6.06
CA GLY A 34 3.89 -8.08 7.48
C GLY A 34 4.29 -6.75 8.14
N LYS A 35 4.82 -5.76 7.41
CA LYS A 35 5.26 -4.48 7.98
C LYS A 35 4.73 -3.26 7.22
N GLU A 36 5.05 -3.16 5.94
CA GLU A 36 4.72 -2.00 5.12
C GLU A 36 4.54 -2.37 3.65
N TYR A 37 3.64 -1.65 2.99
CA TYR A 37 3.28 -1.87 1.60
C TYR A 37 3.09 -0.53 0.91
N ALA A 38 3.72 -0.36 -0.25
CA ALA A 38 3.49 0.75 -1.15
C ALA A 38 2.87 0.20 -2.43
N VAL A 39 1.71 0.73 -2.79
CA VAL A 39 1.00 0.38 -4.01
C VAL A 39 0.82 1.65 -4.84
N TYR A 40 1.16 1.58 -6.11
CA TYR A 40 0.88 2.61 -7.09
C TYR A 40 -0.09 2.05 -8.12
N LEU A 41 -1.19 2.75 -8.35
CA LEU A 41 -2.19 2.39 -9.35
C LEU A 41 -2.13 3.42 -10.48
N HIS A 42 -1.89 2.92 -11.68
CA HIS A 42 -1.92 3.75 -12.90
C HIS A 42 -3.13 3.41 -13.76
N GLY A 43 -3.83 4.44 -14.24
CA GLY A 43 -5.07 4.33 -15.01
C GLY A 43 -6.31 4.21 -14.12
N GLY A 44 -7.48 4.30 -14.75
CA GLY A 44 -8.76 4.33 -14.05
C GLY A 44 -9.04 5.67 -13.37
N SER A 45 -10.20 5.75 -12.71
CA SER A 45 -10.60 6.90 -11.88
C SER A 45 -11.01 6.49 -10.47
N GLN A 46 -11.14 5.19 -10.21
CA GLN A 46 -11.45 4.59 -8.92
C GLN A 46 -11.09 3.09 -8.97
N CYS A 47 -10.65 2.51 -7.87
CA CYS A 47 -10.29 1.09 -7.80
C CYS A 47 -10.69 0.46 -6.45
N ASN A 48 -11.34 -0.71 -6.53
CA ASN A 48 -11.51 -1.62 -5.40
C ASN A 48 -10.34 -2.63 -5.41
N LEU A 49 -9.23 -2.22 -4.82
CA LEU A 49 -8.00 -3.01 -4.78
C LEU A 49 -8.14 -4.16 -3.78
N GLN A 50 -7.87 -5.39 -4.21
CA GLN A 50 -7.78 -6.57 -3.35
C GLN A 50 -6.33 -6.98 -3.16
N LEU A 51 -5.86 -6.96 -1.92
CA LEU A 51 -4.51 -7.35 -1.53
C LEU A 51 -4.52 -8.52 -0.54
N TYR A 52 -3.55 -9.41 -0.69
CA TYR A 52 -3.19 -10.35 0.35
C TYR A 52 -2.42 -9.63 1.46
N LEU A 53 -2.96 -9.65 2.68
CA LEU A 53 -2.33 -9.09 3.87
C LEU A 53 -2.33 -10.14 4.99
N PRO A 54 -1.22 -10.30 5.74
CA PRO A 54 -1.20 -11.17 6.92
C PRO A 54 -2.02 -10.53 8.06
N PRO A 55 -2.43 -11.32 9.07
CA PRO A 55 -3.16 -10.80 10.23
C PRO A 55 -2.37 -9.70 10.94
N GLY A 56 -3.08 -8.65 11.37
CA GLY A 56 -2.51 -7.49 12.05
C GLY A 56 -3.42 -6.28 11.99
N LYS A 57 -3.00 -5.21 12.68
CA LYS A 57 -3.65 -3.91 12.60
C LYS A 57 -2.89 -3.05 11.61
N TYR A 58 -3.60 -2.42 10.69
CA TYR A 58 -2.99 -1.63 9.63
C TYR A 58 -3.61 -0.23 9.56
N GLU A 59 -2.78 0.73 9.16
CA GLU A 59 -3.20 2.04 8.67
C GLU A 59 -2.95 2.08 7.17
N ALA A 60 -4.01 2.32 6.39
CA ALA A 60 -3.97 2.48 4.95
C ALA A 60 -4.28 3.93 4.58
N THR A 61 -3.40 4.55 3.81
CA THR A 61 -3.48 5.94 3.40
C THR A 61 -3.35 6.04 1.89
N TRP A 62 -4.40 6.53 1.24
CA TRP A 62 -4.41 6.91 -0.16
C TRP A 62 -3.80 8.31 -0.32
N LEU A 63 -2.88 8.43 -1.26
CA LEU A 63 -2.07 9.61 -1.50
C LEU A 63 -2.19 10.02 -2.96
N ASN A 64 -2.31 11.32 -3.21
CA ASN A 64 -2.12 11.88 -4.53
C ASN A 64 -0.62 11.98 -4.84
N PRO A 65 -0.12 11.30 -5.88
CA PRO A 65 1.32 11.24 -6.18
C PRO A 65 1.89 12.56 -6.71
N VAL A 66 1.05 13.49 -7.20
CA VAL A 66 1.48 14.80 -7.69
C VAL A 66 1.57 15.82 -6.54
N SER A 67 0.53 15.89 -5.71
CA SER A 67 0.50 16.85 -4.59
C SER A 67 1.15 16.31 -3.31
N CYS A 68 1.43 15.00 -3.25
CA CYS A 68 1.79 14.26 -2.04
C CYS A 68 0.74 14.40 -0.91
N GLY A 69 -0.49 14.83 -1.24
CA GLY A 69 -1.57 15.01 -0.29
C GLY A 69 -2.25 13.69 0.08
N THR A 70 -2.75 13.60 1.31
CA THR A 70 -3.61 12.50 1.74
C THR A 70 -5.04 12.70 1.23
N GLU A 71 -5.53 11.76 0.44
CA GLU A 71 -6.89 11.78 -0.10
C GLU A 71 -7.87 11.02 0.80
N LYS A 72 -7.42 9.91 1.40
CA LYS A 72 -8.23 9.08 2.31
C LYS A 72 -7.31 8.30 3.25
N SER A 73 -7.68 8.15 4.51
CA SER A 73 -6.99 7.26 5.45
C SER A 73 -7.99 6.42 6.23
N GLU A 74 -7.66 5.15 6.47
CA GLU A 74 -8.46 4.23 7.28
C GLU A 74 -7.55 3.32 8.11
N VAL A 75 -7.97 3.06 9.35
CA VAL A 75 -7.33 2.09 10.24
C VAL A 75 -8.25 0.88 10.37
N PHE A 76 -7.69 -0.32 10.23
CA PHE A 76 -8.46 -1.55 10.34
C PHE A 76 -7.66 -2.66 10.99
N ASP A 77 -8.36 -3.50 11.74
CA ASP A 77 -7.86 -4.80 12.17
C ASP A 77 -8.18 -5.83 11.08
N HIS A 78 -7.24 -6.73 10.82
CA HIS A 78 -7.35 -7.72 9.77
C HIS A 78 -6.96 -9.10 10.29
N GLU A 79 -7.80 -10.10 10.03
CA GLU A 79 -7.59 -11.50 10.42
C GLU A 79 -6.66 -12.26 9.45
N GLY A 80 -6.28 -11.62 8.34
CA GLY A 80 -5.44 -12.18 7.30
C GLY A 80 -6.20 -12.46 6.01
N GLU A 81 -5.50 -13.07 5.05
CA GLU A 81 -5.99 -13.37 3.69
C GLU A 81 -6.16 -12.11 2.84
N VAL A 82 -7.37 -11.84 2.33
CA VAL A 82 -7.62 -10.83 1.30
C VAL A 82 -8.37 -9.65 1.90
N LYS A 83 -7.75 -8.46 1.83
CA LYS A 83 -8.37 -7.19 2.17
C LYS A 83 -8.76 -6.43 0.90
N THR A 84 -9.99 -5.93 0.86
CA THR A 84 -10.43 -4.95 -0.15
C THR A 84 -10.24 -3.55 0.40
N LEU A 85 -9.57 -2.68 -0.36
CA LEU A 85 -9.36 -1.27 -0.09
C LEU A 85 -9.92 -0.46 -1.27
N SER A 86 -10.91 0.37 -0.98
CA SER A 86 -11.53 1.24 -1.99
C SER A 86 -10.82 2.57 -2.02
N SER A 87 -10.23 2.90 -3.18
CA SER A 87 -9.68 4.23 -3.42
C SER A 87 -10.79 5.28 -3.44
N PRO A 88 -10.48 6.54 -3.11
CA PRO A 88 -11.31 7.67 -3.54
C PRO A 88 -11.28 7.79 -5.07
N GLU A 89 -12.04 8.74 -5.61
CA GLU A 89 -11.89 9.15 -7.00
C GLU A 89 -10.54 9.87 -7.20
N TYR A 90 -9.88 9.61 -8.34
CA TYR A 90 -8.61 10.23 -8.72
C TYR A 90 -8.54 10.43 -10.23
N ASP A 91 -7.61 11.27 -10.68
CA ASP A 91 -7.35 11.52 -12.10
C ASP A 91 -6.01 10.91 -12.51
N GLY A 92 -6.07 9.87 -13.36
CA GLY A 92 -4.91 9.19 -13.91
C GLY A 92 -4.24 8.19 -12.96
N ASP A 93 -3.82 8.62 -11.78
CA ASP A 93 -3.07 7.77 -10.86
C ASP A 93 -3.25 8.11 -9.37
N ILE A 94 -3.06 7.08 -8.54
CA ILE A 94 -3.12 7.21 -7.08
C ILE A 94 -2.12 6.26 -6.42
N ALA A 95 -1.56 6.69 -5.30
CA ALA A 95 -0.71 5.86 -4.45
C ALA A 95 -1.46 5.43 -3.18
N LEU A 96 -1.07 4.28 -2.65
CA LEU A 96 -1.57 3.73 -1.40
C LEU A 96 -0.37 3.30 -0.57
N LYS A 97 -0.31 3.80 0.65
CA LYS A 97 0.64 3.40 1.68
C LYS A 97 -0.10 2.61 2.75
N ILE A 98 0.38 1.43 3.09
CA ILE A 98 -0.14 0.62 4.20
C ILE A 98 1.00 0.38 5.18
N VAL A 99 0.78 0.66 6.45
CA VAL A 99 1.75 0.41 7.52
C VAL A 99 1.08 -0.38 8.63
N ARG A 100 1.76 -1.40 9.14
CA ARG A 100 1.32 -2.16 10.31
C ARG A 100 1.44 -1.30 11.57
N ALA A 101 0.34 -1.19 12.32
CA ALA A 101 0.21 -0.33 13.49
C ALA A 101 0.40 -1.06 14.83
N ASP A 102 0.31 -2.39 14.88
CA ASP A 102 0.47 -3.19 16.11
C ASP A 102 1.93 -3.54 16.46
N GLY A 103 2.90 -3.15 15.63
CA GLY A 103 4.30 -3.56 15.75
C GLY A 103 5.32 -2.46 16.09
N LYS A 104 4.92 -1.43 16.84
CA LYS A 104 5.87 -0.45 17.40
C LYS A 104 6.64 -1.02 18.58
#